data_AF-A0A2M7MJN0-F1
#
_entry.id   AF-A0A2M7MJN0-F1
#
_cell.length_a   1.000
_cell.length_b   1.000
_cell.length_c   1.000
_cell.angle_alpha   90.00
_cell.angle_beta   90.00
_cell.angle_gamma   90.00
#
_symmetry.space_group_name_H-M   'P 1'
#
loop_
_entity.id
_entity.type
_entity.pdbx_description
1 polymer ?
#
loop_
_entity_poly.entity_id
_entity_poly.type
_entity_poly.pdbx_seq_one_letter_code
_entity_poly.pdbx_strand_id
1 'polypeptide(L)'
;MEPLDFCRVKKIDTKGFGFLKSLHYPSDIFFHFSQIKKEEFREKLNDMKRGEFFLFFISKQQKDGRRKVAELYYSLDTVPGEYLQPFAERILAEFESGKTNIFDLIFVFNEFRRINFLTEELLTKILSSKRIAALPTTILPHLTETEIPLFRSILHFDELKTKPFWYDDFVN
;
A
#
# COMPACT_ATOMS: atom_id res chain seq x y z
N MET A 1 -12.46 16.86 -3.72
CA MET A 1 -12.35 16.03 -2.51
C MET A 1 -10.86 15.81 -2.24
N GLU A 2 -10.42 15.82 -0.99
CA GLU A 2 -9.03 15.52 -0.66
C GLU A 2 -8.80 14.00 -0.82
N PRO A 3 -7.70 13.54 -1.42
CA PRO A 3 -7.48 12.13 -1.71
C PRO A 3 -7.09 11.35 -0.45
N LEU A 4 -7.43 10.06 -0.43
CA LEU A 4 -6.89 9.10 0.53
C LEU A 4 -5.43 8.80 0.19
N ASP A 5 -4.63 8.69 1.23
CA ASP A 5 -3.21 8.37 1.16
C ASP A 5 -2.88 7.27 2.16
N PHE A 6 -1.69 6.67 2.03
CA PHE A 6 -1.20 5.70 3.01
C PHE A 6 0.29 5.88 3.27
N CYS A 7 0.72 5.53 4.47
CA CYS A 7 2.13 5.64 4.82
C CYS A 7 2.54 4.61 5.87
N ARG A 8 3.74 4.07 5.71
CA ARG A 8 4.45 3.35 6.77
C ARG A 8 5.02 4.33 7.78
N VAL A 9 4.62 4.23 9.03
CA VAL A 9 5.16 5.04 10.14
C VAL A 9 6.49 4.44 10.60
N LYS A 10 7.59 5.17 10.37
CA LYS A 10 8.95 4.71 10.72
C LYS A 10 9.36 5.06 12.14
N LYS A 11 9.00 6.25 12.61
CA LYS A 11 9.34 6.75 13.95
C LYS A 11 8.36 7.82 14.39
N ILE A 12 8.03 7.75 15.67
CA ILE A 12 7.21 8.71 16.40
C ILE A 12 8.16 9.59 17.21
N ASP A 13 8.03 10.91 17.12
CA ASP A 13 8.81 11.82 17.96
C ASP A 13 8.33 11.73 19.42
N THR A 14 9.27 11.76 20.37
CA THR A 14 9.01 11.85 21.81
C THR A 14 8.07 13.00 22.20
N LYS A 15 8.00 14.05 21.38
CA LYS A 15 7.21 15.26 21.60
C LYS A 15 5.75 15.17 21.19
N GLY A 16 5.25 14.03 20.74
CA GLY A 16 3.81 13.95 20.45
C GLY A 16 3.42 14.12 18.97
N PHE A 17 4.37 14.30 18.04
CA PHE A 17 4.08 14.53 16.61
C PHE A 17 5.00 13.79 15.64
N GLY A 18 4.65 13.81 14.36
CA GLY A 18 5.43 13.22 13.28
C GLY A 18 5.05 13.77 11.91
N PHE A 19 5.71 13.24 10.89
CA PHE A 19 5.52 13.60 9.50
C PHE A 19 5.29 12.35 8.66
N LEU A 20 4.21 12.35 7.87
CA LEU A 20 3.86 11.26 6.96
C LEU A 20 4.27 11.64 5.53
N LYS A 21 4.86 10.67 4.83
CA LYS A 21 5.06 10.79 3.38
C LYS A 21 3.72 10.66 2.67
N SER A 22 3.55 11.41 1.60
CA SER A 22 2.35 11.43 0.78
C SER A 22 2.64 10.91 -0.63
N LEU A 23 1.68 10.19 -1.20
CA LEU A 23 1.69 9.81 -2.61
C LEU A 23 1.23 10.93 -3.54
N HIS A 24 0.49 11.91 -3.02
CA HIS A 24 -0.16 12.97 -3.79
C HIS A 24 0.55 14.32 -3.67
N TYR A 25 1.24 14.54 -2.56
CA TYR A 25 1.85 15.84 -2.24
C TYR A 25 3.37 15.72 -2.09
N PRO A 26 4.14 16.69 -2.61
CA PRO A 26 5.60 16.68 -2.49
C PRO A 26 6.10 16.97 -1.06
N SER A 27 5.28 17.65 -0.26
CA SER A 27 5.61 18.02 1.11
C SER A 27 5.12 16.99 2.11
N ASP A 28 5.87 16.82 3.19
CA ASP A 28 5.50 15.95 4.28
C ASP A 28 4.25 16.47 5.01
N ILE A 29 3.40 15.54 5.42
CA ILE A 29 2.12 15.83 6.05
C ILE A 29 2.31 15.81 7.56
N PHE A 30 2.00 16.93 8.22
CA PHE A 30 2.08 17.02 9.67
C PHE A 30 1.00 16.16 10.33
N PHE A 31 1.38 15.45 11.39
CA PHE A 31 0.50 14.56 12.14
C PHE A 31 0.80 14.67 13.64
N HIS A 32 -0.25 14.69 14.48
CA HIS A 32 -0.11 14.73 15.94
C HIS A 32 -0.71 13.47 16.58
N PHE A 33 -0.02 12.84 17.53
CA PHE A 33 -0.43 11.56 18.15
C PHE A 33 -1.74 11.65 18.94
N SER A 34 -2.20 12.85 19.30
CA SER A 34 -3.56 13.01 19.86
C SER A 34 -4.67 12.58 18.90
N GLN A 35 -4.37 12.50 17.60
CA GLN A 35 -5.30 11.98 16.58
C GLN A 35 -5.40 10.45 16.60
N ILE A 36 -4.45 9.75 17.25
CA ILE A 36 -4.60 8.32 17.56
C ILE A 36 -5.46 8.17 18.80
N LYS A 37 -6.73 7.82 18.56
CA LYS A 37 -7.77 7.69 19.59
C LYS A 37 -7.88 6.30 20.21
N LYS A 38 -7.27 5.27 19.62
CA LYS A 38 -7.34 3.89 20.14
C LYS A 38 -6.15 3.63 21.06
N GLU A 39 -6.42 3.29 22.31
CA GLU A 39 -5.40 3.09 23.35
C GLU A 39 -4.54 1.86 23.07
N GLU A 40 -5.17 0.75 22.67
CA GLU A 40 -4.47 -0.46 22.16
C GLU A 40 -3.53 -0.17 20.98
N PHE A 41 -3.82 0.88 20.18
CA PHE A 41 -2.96 1.28 19.06
C PHE A 41 -1.75 2.06 19.53
N ARG A 42 -1.83 2.78 20.66
CA ARG A 42 -0.65 3.42 21.26
C ARG A 42 0.28 2.39 21.85
N GLU A 43 -0.26 1.35 22.49
CA GLU A 43 0.51 0.23 23.01
C GLU A 43 1.17 -0.57 21.88
N LYS A 44 0.42 -0.94 20.83
CA LYS A 44 1.00 -1.56 19.63
C LYS A 44 2.06 -0.67 18.95
N LEU A 45 1.91 0.64 18.93
CA LEU A 45 2.95 1.54 18.39
C LEU A 45 4.24 1.57 19.23
N ASN A 46 4.14 1.30 20.53
CA ASN A 46 5.30 1.19 21.42
C ASN A 46 5.95 -0.21 21.32
N ASP A 47 5.15 -1.26 21.12
CA ASP A 47 5.60 -2.66 21.11
C ASP A 47 5.99 -3.18 19.71
N MET A 48 5.38 -2.65 18.64
CA MET A 48 5.71 -3.06 17.27
C MET A 48 7.12 -2.61 16.90
N LYS A 49 7.90 -3.52 16.29
CA LYS A 49 9.20 -3.18 15.73
C LYS A 49 9.04 -2.04 14.73
N ARG A 50 9.93 -1.05 14.81
CA ARG A 50 9.99 0.11 13.89
C ARG A 50 9.87 -0.37 12.44
N GLY A 51 8.87 0.14 11.71
CA GLY A 51 8.69 -0.14 10.29
C GLY A 51 7.60 -1.15 9.92
N GLU A 52 6.80 -1.64 10.87
CA GLU A 52 5.69 -2.57 10.58
C GLU A 52 4.29 -1.94 10.69
N PHE A 53 4.19 -0.63 10.89
CA PHE A 53 2.91 0.04 11.09
C PHE A 53 2.53 0.93 9.90
N PHE A 54 1.34 0.70 9.35
CA PHE A 54 0.76 1.47 8.26
C PHE A 54 -0.49 2.20 8.72
N LEU A 55 -0.71 3.39 8.14
CA LEU A 55 -1.90 4.20 8.34
C LEU A 55 -2.44 4.64 6.99
N PHE A 56 -3.75 4.78 6.92
CA PHE A 56 -4.44 5.49 5.84
C PHE A 56 -4.92 6.84 6.37
N PHE A 57 -4.83 7.88 5.55
CA PHE A 57 -5.17 9.22 6.01
C PHE A 57 -5.65 10.12 4.89
N ILE A 58 -6.42 11.14 5.27
CA ILE A 58 -6.76 12.29 4.42
C ILE A 58 -6.09 13.51 5.03
N SER A 59 -5.43 14.31 4.20
CA SER A 59 -4.80 15.56 4.63
C SER A 59 -5.57 16.77 4.11
N LYS A 60 -5.45 17.91 4.80
CA LYS A 60 -5.98 19.21 4.36
C LYS A 60 -4.90 20.27 4.43
N GLN A 61 -4.87 21.15 3.43
CA GLN A 61 -4.02 22.33 3.45
C GLN A 61 -4.53 23.33 4.51
N GLN A 62 -3.60 23.84 5.30
CA GLN A 62 -3.84 24.85 6.33
C GLN A 62 -3.60 26.24 5.75
N LYS A 63 -4.02 27.29 6.48
CA LYS A 63 -3.84 28.69 6.07
C LYS A 63 -2.37 29.09 5.89
N ASP A 64 -1.45 28.42 6.58
CA ASP A 64 0.00 28.64 6.50
C ASP A 64 0.66 27.90 5.31
N GLY A 65 -0.15 27.26 4.45
CA GLY A 65 0.30 26.51 3.29
C GLY A 65 0.73 25.07 3.59
N ARG A 66 0.91 24.70 4.87
CA ARG A 66 1.31 23.34 5.27
C ARG A 66 0.12 22.40 5.19
N ARG A 67 0.37 21.10 5.02
CA ARG A 67 -0.69 20.08 5.08
C ARG A 67 -0.65 19.34 6.41
N LYS A 68 -1.83 19.08 6.96
CA LYS A 68 -2.02 18.33 8.21
C LYS A 68 -3.02 17.21 7.98
N VAL A 69 -2.82 16.08 8.67
CA VAL A 69 -3.82 14.99 8.73
C VAL A 69 -5.14 15.54 9.27
N ALA A 70 -6.20 15.39 8.49
CA ALA A 70 -7.57 15.73 8.86
C ALA A 70 -8.31 14.50 9.39
N GLU A 71 -8.14 13.37 8.72
CA GLU A 71 -8.79 12.10 9.06
C GLU A 71 -7.76 10.96 9.03
N LEU A 72 -7.93 9.99 9.92
CA LEU A 72 -7.00 8.89 10.12
C LEU A 72 -7.75 7.57 10.25
N TYR A 73 -7.25 6.57 9.53
CA TYR A 73 -7.81 5.23 9.48
C TYR A 73 -6.68 4.21 9.66
N TYR A 74 -6.96 3.15 10.41
CA TYR A 74 -5.97 2.11 10.73
C TYR A 74 -6.04 0.92 9.79
N SER A 75 -7.13 0.83 9.04
CA SER A 75 -7.49 -0.33 8.23
C SER A 75 -8.45 0.15 7.14
N LEU A 76 -8.31 -0.43 5.95
CA LEU A 76 -8.99 0.09 4.77
C LEU A 76 -10.52 -0.09 4.82
N ASP A 77 -11.02 -1.07 5.56
CA ASP A 77 -12.45 -1.32 5.85
C ASP A 77 -13.12 -0.20 6.65
N THR A 78 -12.34 0.65 7.33
CA THR A 78 -12.88 1.80 8.06
C THR A 78 -12.92 3.08 7.22
N VAL A 79 -12.36 3.04 6.01
CA VAL A 79 -12.35 4.18 5.09
C VAL A 79 -13.69 4.29 4.36
N PRO A 80 -14.28 5.49 4.23
CA PRO A 80 -15.52 5.67 3.46
C PRO A 80 -15.34 5.23 1.99
N GLY A 81 -16.34 4.52 1.46
CA GLY A 81 -16.25 3.87 0.14
C GLY A 81 -15.92 4.80 -1.03
N GLU A 82 -16.31 6.07 -0.94
CA GLU A 82 -16.04 7.12 -1.94
C GLU A 82 -14.54 7.36 -2.20
N TYR A 83 -13.67 6.99 -1.25
CA TYR A 83 -12.22 7.13 -1.39
C TYR A 83 -11.53 5.90 -1.98
N LEU A 84 -12.18 4.72 -1.98
CA LEU A 84 -11.52 3.45 -2.29
C LEU A 84 -11.12 3.36 -3.76
N GLN A 85 -12.02 3.73 -4.68
CA GLN A 85 -11.75 3.64 -6.12
C GLN A 85 -10.62 4.60 -6.56
N PRO A 86 -10.65 5.91 -6.25
CA PRO A 86 -9.54 6.81 -6.57
C PRO A 86 -8.21 6.38 -5.91
N PHE A 87 -8.28 5.80 -4.71
CA PHE A 87 -7.11 5.28 -4.04
C PHE A 87 -6.52 4.07 -4.78
N ALA A 88 -7.34 3.11 -5.20
CA ALA A 88 -6.88 1.96 -5.97
C ALA A 88 -6.24 2.35 -7.31
N GLU A 89 -6.77 3.36 -8.00
CA GLU A 89 -6.17 3.92 -9.20
C GLU A 89 -4.78 4.51 -8.92
N ARG A 90 -4.62 5.23 -7.80
CA ARG A 90 -3.33 5.76 -7.38
C ARG A 90 -2.32 4.65 -7.05
N ILE A 91 -2.77 3.60 -6.36
CA ILE A 91 -1.93 2.45 -6.00
C ILE A 91 -1.52 1.68 -7.24
N LEU A 92 -2.42 1.50 -8.21
CA LEU A 92 -2.10 0.90 -9.50
C LEU A 92 -1.03 1.71 -10.25
N ALA A 93 -1.14 3.03 -10.26
CA ALA A 93 -0.11 3.88 -10.84
C ALA A 93 1.26 3.70 -10.13
N GLU A 94 1.26 3.48 -8.81
CA GLU A 94 2.50 3.18 -8.08
C GLU A 94 3.08 1.80 -8.41
N PHE A 95 2.24 0.79 -8.64
CA PHE A 95 2.65 -0.53 -9.14
C PHE A 95 3.18 -0.46 -10.56
N GLU A 96 2.70 0.46 -11.38
CA GLU A 96 3.14 0.57 -12.78
C GLU A 96 4.50 1.27 -12.91
N SER A 97 4.71 2.40 -12.23
CA SER A 97 5.98 3.15 -12.39
C SER A 97 6.36 4.03 -11.18
N GLY A 98 5.70 3.80 -10.04
CA GLY A 98 5.90 4.58 -8.84
C GLY A 98 7.25 4.37 -8.16
N LYS A 99 7.47 5.17 -7.11
CA LYS A 99 8.68 5.13 -6.27
C LYS A 99 8.41 4.53 -4.89
N THR A 100 7.15 4.26 -4.56
CA THR A 100 6.76 3.63 -3.29
C THR A 100 7.42 2.28 -3.15
N ASN A 101 7.89 1.91 -1.97
CA ASN A 101 8.50 0.60 -1.74
C ASN A 101 7.52 -0.52 -2.14
N ILE A 102 7.99 -1.56 -2.86
CA ILE A 102 7.10 -2.60 -3.38
C ILE A 102 6.39 -3.37 -2.26
N PHE A 103 7.05 -3.58 -1.11
CA PHE A 103 6.45 -4.24 0.04
C PHE A 103 5.38 -3.39 0.73
N ASP A 104 5.47 -2.06 0.61
CA ASP A 104 4.43 -1.15 1.09
C ASP A 104 3.19 -1.22 0.19
N LEU A 105 3.39 -1.40 -1.13
CA LEU A 105 2.29 -1.63 -2.05
C LEU A 105 1.65 -3.02 -1.87
N ILE A 106 2.45 -4.05 -1.60
CA ILE A 106 1.97 -5.40 -1.28
C ILE A 106 1.12 -5.39 0.00
N PHE A 107 1.48 -4.58 1.00
CA PHE A 107 0.61 -4.37 2.16
C PHE A 107 -0.78 -3.88 1.74
N VAL A 108 -0.85 -2.86 0.87
CA VAL A 108 -2.14 -2.33 0.39
C VAL A 108 -2.89 -3.33 -0.49
N PHE A 109 -2.19 -4.12 -1.31
CA PHE A 109 -2.78 -5.23 -2.07
C PHE A 109 -3.49 -6.24 -1.14
N ASN A 110 -2.85 -6.62 -0.03
CA ASN A 110 -3.46 -7.50 0.96
C ASN A 110 -4.65 -6.86 1.67
N GLU A 111 -4.61 -5.55 1.92
CA GLU A 111 -5.76 -4.81 2.45
C GLU A 111 -6.93 -4.82 1.46
N PHE A 112 -6.71 -4.58 0.15
CA PHE A 112 -7.76 -4.69 -0.86
C PHE A 112 -8.38 -6.09 -0.88
N ARG A 113 -7.57 -7.16 -0.78
CA ARG A 113 -8.07 -8.53 -0.69
C ARG A 113 -8.92 -8.73 0.56
N ARG A 114 -8.42 -8.32 1.73
CA ARG A 114 -9.09 -8.49 3.03
C ARG A 114 -10.48 -7.88 3.06
N ILE A 115 -10.66 -6.74 2.40
CA ILE A 115 -11.95 -6.03 2.36
C ILE A 115 -12.81 -6.38 1.13
N ASN A 116 -12.43 -7.40 0.36
CA ASN A 116 -13.09 -7.82 -0.89
C ASN A 116 -13.19 -6.70 -1.94
N PHE A 117 -12.21 -5.80 -2.00
CA PHE A 117 -12.11 -4.73 -3.01
C PHE A 117 -11.21 -5.12 -4.20
N LEU A 118 -10.44 -6.20 -4.07
CA LEU A 118 -9.57 -6.71 -5.14
C LEU A 118 -10.41 -7.47 -6.20
N THR A 119 -10.94 -6.75 -7.17
CA THR A 119 -11.65 -7.35 -8.32
C THR A 119 -10.67 -8.08 -9.26
N GLU A 120 -11.18 -8.98 -10.10
CA GLU A 120 -10.37 -9.67 -11.12
C GLU A 120 -9.67 -8.69 -12.08
N GLU A 121 -10.37 -7.60 -12.45
CA GLU A 121 -9.81 -6.54 -13.28
C GLU A 121 -8.64 -5.83 -12.57
N LEU A 122 -8.81 -5.46 -11.30
CA LEU A 122 -7.76 -4.78 -10.53
C LEU A 122 -6.57 -5.72 -10.28
N LEU A 123 -6.83 -6.99 -9.94
CA LEU A 123 -5.81 -8.02 -9.80
C LEU A 123 -4.99 -8.15 -11.08
N THR A 124 -5.65 -8.33 -12.22
CA THR A 124 -4.99 -8.49 -13.53
C THR A 124 -4.11 -7.29 -13.85
N LYS A 125 -4.60 -6.07 -13.60
CA LYS A 125 -3.84 -4.83 -13.79
C LYS A 125 -2.61 -4.73 -12.89
N ILE A 126 -2.71 -5.15 -11.63
CA ILE A 126 -1.58 -5.18 -10.70
C ILE A 126 -0.55 -6.24 -11.12
N LEU A 127 -0.99 -7.45 -11.45
CA LEU A 127 -0.10 -8.54 -11.87
C LEU A 127 0.63 -8.23 -13.17
N SER A 128 0.00 -7.48 -14.07
CA SER A 128 0.57 -7.05 -15.35
C SER A 128 1.47 -5.81 -15.22
N SER A 129 1.61 -5.24 -14.02
CA SER A 129 2.35 -3.98 -13.86
C SER A 129 3.85 -4.18 -14.07
N LYS A 130 4.54 -3.15 -14.57
CA LYS A 130 5.99 -3.24 -14.83
C LYS A 130 6.81 -3.63 -13.60
N ARG A 131 6.43 -3.15 -12.41
CA ARG A 131 7.19 -3.42 -11.19
C ARG A 131 7.00 -4.84 -10.69
N ILE A 132 5.81 -5.43 -10.89
CA ILE A 132 5.57 -6.84 -10.61
C ILE A 132 6.29 -7.71 -11.63
N ALA A 133 6.18 -7.40 -12.92
CA ALA A 133 6.89 -8.13 -13.99
C ALA A 133 8.42 -8.12 -13.82
N ALA A 134 9.00 -7.03 -13.28
CA ALA A 134 10.42 -6.94 -13.01
C ALA A 134 10.92 -7.87 -11.89
N LEU A 135 10.08 -8.15 -10.89
CA LEU A 135 10.41 -9.07 -9.79
C LEU A 135 9.15 -9.84 -9.32
N PRO A 136 8.68 -10.83 -10.11
CA PRO A 136 7.40 -11.50 -9.89
C PRO A 136 7.27 -12.22 -8.54
N THR A 137 8.39 -12.69 -7.99
CA THR A 137 8.45 -13.39 -6.71
C THR A 137 8.05 -12.55 -5.52
N THR A 138 8.03 -11.22 -5.64
CA THR A 138 7.61 -10.35 -4.54
C THR A 138 6.14 -10.51 -4.19
N ILE A 139 5.26 -10.69 -5.18
CA ILE A 139 3.81 -10.82 -4.96
C ILE A 139 3.37 -12.27 -4.82
N LEU A 140 4.15 -13.22 -5.35
CA LEU A 140 3.81 -14.64 -5.37
C LEU A 140 3.33 -15.21 -4.02
N PRO A 141 3.96 -14.94 -2.86
CA PRO A 141 3.49 -15.44 -1.55
C PRO A 141 2.12 -14.91 -1.12
N HIS A 142 1.59 -13.90 -1.80
CA HIS A 142 0.32 -13.23 -1.50
C HIS A 142 -0.80 -13.64 -2.46
N LEU A 143 -0.50 -14.54 -3.40
CA LEU A 143 -1.47 -15.10 -4.34
C LEU A 143 -2.07 -16.39 -3.80
N THR A 144 -3.32 -16.62 -4.13
CA THR A 144 -4.03 -17.88 -3.91
C THR A 144 -3.66 -18.90 -4.99
N GLU A 145 -3.92 -20.17 -4.72
CA GLU A 145 -3.70 -21.26 -5.68
C GLU A 145 -4.40 -21.03 -7.03
N THR A 146 -5.55 -20.35 -7.03
CA THR A 146 -6.30 -20.02 -8.24
C THR A 146 -5.74 -18.84 -9.02
N GLU A 147 -4.98 -17.94 -8.38
CA GLU A 147 -4.41 -16.74 -9.03
C GLU A 147 -3.01 -17.00 -9.59
N ILE A 148 -2.30 -18.00 -9.08
CA ILE A 148 -0.97 -18.38 -9.58
C ILE A 148 -1.02 -18.77 -11.08
N PRO A 149 -1.97 -19.60 -11.56
CA PRO A 149 -2.12 -19.88 -12.99
C PRO A 149 -2.36 -18.64 -13.85
N LEU A 150 -3.21 -17.71 -13.38
CA LEU A 150 -3.43 -16.43 -14.06
C LEU A 150 -2.11 -15.64 -14.17
N PHE A 151 -1.35 -15.57 -13.08
CA PHE A 151 -0.10 -14.83 -13.07
C PHE A 151 0.95 -15.46 -14.00
N ARG A 152 1.04 -16.79 -14.02
CA ARG A 152 1.90 -17.51 -14.99
C ARG A 152 1.53 -17.19 -16.43
N SER A 153 0.23 -17.12 -16.73
CA SER A 153 -0.25 -16.72 -18.07
C SER A 153 0.15 -15.28 -18.42
N ILE A 154 0.03 -14.34 -17.49
CA ILE A 154 0.44 -12.93 -17.68
C ILE A 154 1.95 -12.81 -17.96
N LEU A 155 2.74 -13.63 -17.27
CA LEU A 155 4.20 -13.67 -17.44
C LEU A 155 4.64 -14.47 -18.67
N HIS A 156 3.69 -15.00 -19.46
CA HIS A 156 3.95 -15.86 -20.63
C HIS A 156 4.91 -17.00 -20.31
N PHE A 157 4.70 -17.68 -19.17
CA PHE A 157 5.62 -18.70 -18.63
C PHE A 157 6.06 -19.75 -19.66
N ASP A 158 5.13 -20.21 -20.50
CA ASP A 158 5.38 -21.26 -21.50
C ASP A 158 6.18 -20.76 -22.72
N GLU A 159 6.25 -19.44 -22.93
CA GLU A 159 6.97 -18.80 -24.03
C GLU A 159 8.40 -18.38 -23.63
N LEU A 160 8.78 -18.57 -22.36
CA LEU A 160 10.09 -18.20 -21.83
C LEU A 160 11.19 -19.09 -22.44
N LYS A 161 11.95 -18.52 -23.39
CA LYS A 161 13.10 -19.19 -24.02
C LYS A 161 14.25 -19.47 -23.04
N THR A 162 14.41 -18.61 -22.04
CA THR A 162 15.39 -18.76 -20.96
C THR A 162 14.67 -18.60 -19.63
N LYS A 163 14.96 -19.49 -18.69
CA LYS A 163 14.41 -19.44 -17.33
C LYS A 163 15.02 -18.25 -16.58
N PRO A 164 14.23 -17.22 -16.22
CA PRO A 164 14.73 -16.14 -15.38
C PRO A 164 15.13 -16.67 -14.00
N PHE A 165 15.92 -15.91 -13.24
CA PHE A 165 16.39 -16.34 -11.93
C PHE A 165 15.26 -16.65 -10.92
N TRP A 166 14.06 -16.10 -11.14
CA TRP A 166 12.87 -16.31 -10.33
C TRP A 166 11.96 -17.45 -10.82
N TYR A 167 12.31 -18.13 -11.91
CA TYR A 167 11.45 -19.15 -12.53
C TYR A 167 11.13 -20.31 -11.57
N ASP A 168 12.14 -20.80 -10.86
CA ASP A 168 12.03 -21.98 -10.00
C ASP A 168 11.14 -21.71 -8.79
N ASP A 169 11.02 -20.45 -8.34
CA ASP A 169 10.13 -20.06 -7.25
C ASP A 169 8.64 -20.26 -7.58
N PHE A 170 8.28 -20.36 -8.87
CA PHE A 170 6.92 -20.66 -9.29
C PHE A 170 6.66 -22.15 -9.45
N VAL A 171 7.69 -22.98 -9.63
CA VAL A 171 7.57 -24.40 -9.96
C VAL A 171 7.65 -25.28 -8.71
N ASN A 172 8.31 -24.79 -7.66
CA ASN A 172 8.42 -25.42 -6.34
C ASN A 172 7.26 -25.03 -5.42
#